data_AF-A0A4R1BVA8-F1
#
_entry.id   AF-A0A4R1BVA8-F1
#
_cell.length_a   1.000
_cell.length_b   1.000
_cell.length_c   1.000
_cell.angle_alpha   90.00
_cell.angle_beta   90.00
_cell.angle_gamma   90.00
#
_symmetry.space_group_name_H-M   'P 1'
#
loop_
_entity.id
_entity.type
_entity.pdbx_description
1 polymer ?
#
loop_
_entity_poly.entity_id
_entity_poly.type
_entity_poly.pdbx_seq_one_letter_code
_entity_poly.pdbx_strand_id
1 'polypeptide(L)'
;MSARVKVLLAVIGLVAVAVAAPFAYGWVTQHLKVGLDAGDDPYAGVTIVHRQLPPSTVPDEWARRLEQQAGEDLGLTVRQDWRPGRGDGSWLRGVAFQRQLAKAVTIPDPRDYRVMGVLTNADDPAAVAAHGAIYLVWFQTPVDSDHWIRSHPKVFTDARQEKHHTTWWAGFDVVSYAPPASGKDLTDVVDHWVRSVTACPDTAEGCVIPQHIATAGAKP
;
A
#
# COMPACT_ATOMS: atom_id res chain seq x y z
N MET A 1 -20.91 -50.46 -14.02
CA MET A 1 -20.83 -49.03 -14.38
C MET A 1 -19.57 -48.80 -15.20
N SER A 2 -19.72 -48.43 -16.48
CA SER A 2 -18.61 -48.32 -17.45
C SER A 2 -17.63 -47.19 -17.11
N ALA A 3 -16.34 -47.38 -17.40
CA ALA A 3 -15.28 -46.40 -17.14
C ALA A 3 -15.59 -45.02 -17.73
N ARG A 4 -16.30 -44.97 -18.87
CA ARG A 4 -16.74 -43.72 -19.52
C ARG A 4 -17.75 -42.94 -18.67
N VAL A 5 -18.61 -43.62 -17.92
CA VAL A 5 -19.61 -42.99 -17.05
C VAL A 5 -18.95 -42.41 -15.80
N LYS A 6 -17.89 -43.05 -15.28
CA LYS A 6 -17.12 -42.52 -14.14
C LYS A 6 -16.34 -41.26 -14.49
N VAL A 7 -15.72 -41.22 -15.68
CA VAL A 7 -14.98 -40.04 -16.16
C VAL A 7 -15.95 -38.87 -16.40
N LEU A 8 -17.11 -39.13 -17.01
CA LEU A 8 -18.11 -38.09 -17.26
C LEU A 8 -18.62 -37.46 -15.94
N LEU A 9 -18.90 -38.29 -14.92
CA LEU A 9 -19.33 -37.79 -13.61
C LEU A 9 -18.24 -37.02 -12.87
N ALA A 10 -16.98 -37.41 -12.99
CA ALA A 10 -15.86 -36.68 -12.40
C ALA A 10 -15.67 -35.30 -13.03
N VAL A 11 -15.80 -35.20 -14.36
CA VAL A 11 -15.71 -33.92 -15.08
C VAL A 11 -16.88 -33.00 -14.72
N ILE A 12 -18.11 -33.53 -14.66
CA ILE A 12 -19.29 -32.75 -14.24
C ILE A 12 -19.15 -32.28 -12.79
N GLY A 13 -18.66 -33.13 -11.88
CA GLY A 13 -18.39 -32.76 -10.50
C GLY A 13 -17.35 -31.64 -10.39
N LEU A 14 -16.28 -31.70 -11.18
CA LEU A 14 -15.21 -30.69 -11.15
C LEU A 14 -15.67 -29.34 -11.74
N VAL A 15 -16.48 -29.37 -12.79
CA VAL A 15 -17.12 -28.16 -13.35
C VAL A 15 -18.12 -27.57 -12.36
N ALA A 16 -18.92 -28.39 -11.68
CA ALA A 16 -19.86 -27.91 -10.66
C ALA A 16 -19.14 -27.24 -9.48
N VAL A 17 -18.01 -27.79 -9.02
CA VAL A 17 -17.18 -27.19 -7.96
C VAL A 17 -16.52 -25.89 -8.45
N ALA A 18 -15.98 -25.87 -9.67
CA ALA A 18 -15.35 -24.68 -10.23
C ALA A 18 -16.35 -23.53 -10.46
N VAL A 19 -17.59 -23.85 -10.84
CA VAL A 19 -18.66 -22.86 -11.05
C VAL A 19 -19.28 -22.41 -9.73
N ALA A 20 -19.35 -23.28 -8.70
CA ALA A 20 -19.90 -22.90 -7.39
C ALA A 20 -18.88 -22.14 -6.50
N ALA A 21 -17.58 -22.30 -6.72
CA ALA A 21 -16.54 -21.67 -5.90
C ALA A 21 -16.62 -20.12 -5.86
N PRO A 22 -16.84 -19.39 -6.97
CA PRO A 22 -17.02 -17.94 -6.95
C PRO A 22 -18.28 -17.49 -6.18
N PHE A 23 -19.38 -18.25 -6.32
CA PHE A 23 -20.64 -17.93 -5.64
C PHE A 23 -20.58 -18.26 -4.15
N ALA A 24 -19.90 -19.34 -3.76
CA ALA A 24 -19.63 -19.64 -2.36
C ALA A 24 -18.69 -18.59 -1.75
N TYR A 25 -17.66 -18.14 -2.46
CA TYR A 25 -16.77 -17.08 -1.98
C TYR A 25 -17.50 -15.73 -1.81
N GLY A 26 -18.37 -15.37 -2.76
CA GLY A 26 -19.22 -14.17 -2.65
C GLY A 26 -20.28 -14.26 -1.54
N TRP A 27 -20.87 -15.44 -1.33
CA TRP A 27 -21.92 -15.63 -0.34
C TRP A 27 -21.36 -15.75 1.09
N VAL A 28 -20.22 -16.42 1.27
CA VAL A 28 -19.48 -16.50 2.55
C VAL A 28 -19.01 -15.11 2.98
N THR A 29 -18.52 -14.27 2.06
CA THR A 29 -18.12 -12.89 2.39
C THR A 29 -19.28 -11.95 2.70
N GLN A 30 -20.49 -12.20 2.17
CA GLN A 30 -21.69 -11.41 2.49
C GLN A 30 -22.37 -11.80 3.81
N HIS A 31 -22.20 -13.04 4.27
CA HIS A 31 -22.88 -13.59 5.47
C HIS A 31 -21.95 -13.78 6.67
N LEU A 32 -20.63 -13.63 6.51
CA LEU A 32 -19.72 -13.32 7.63
C LEU A 32 -19.85 -11.85 8.05
N LYS A 33 -21.08 -11.45 8.41
CA LYS A 33 -21.30 -10.41 9.42
C LYS A 33 -21.20 -11.07 10.79
N VAL A 34 -20.01 -11.58 11.12
CA VAL A 34 -19.71 -11.98 12.49
C VAL A 34 -19.26 -10.72 13.19
N GLY A 35 -20.08 -10.24 14.12
CA GLY A 35 -19.73 -9.14 15.02
C GLY A 35 -18.44 -9.48 15.75
N LEU A 36 -17.37 -8.80 15.36
CA LEU A 36 -16.20 -8.63 16.20
C LEU A 36 -16.32 -7.22 16.76
N ASP A 37 -16.51 -7.17 18.07
CA ASP A 37 -16.25 -5.97 18.86
C ASP A 37 -14.93 -5.32 18.42
N ALA A 38 -14.88 -3.99 18.48
CA ALA A 38 -13.79 -3.12 18.02
C ALA A 38 -12.47 -3.29 18.81
N GLY A 39 -11.97 -4.52 18.98
CA GLY A 39 -10.77 -4.87 19.73
C GLY A 39 -9.63 -5.44 18.88
N ASP A 40 -9.90 -6.18 17.80
CA ASP A 40 -8.86 -6.98 17.12
C ASP A 40 -8.96 -6.97 15.57
N ASP A 41 -9.40 -5.88 14.95
CA ASP A 41 -9.22 -5.74 13.49
C ASP A 41 -7.76 -5.34 13.21
N PRO A 42 -6.92 -6.23 12.65
CA PRO A 42 -5.50 -5.92 12.39
C PRO A 42 -5.31 -4.86 11.29
N TYR A 43 -6.39 -4.41 10.63
CA TYR A 43 -6.39 -3.34 9.64
C TYR A 43 -7.25 -2.15 10.07
N ALA A 44 -7.59 -2.01 11.36
CA ALA A 44 -8.32 -0.85 11.85
C ALA A 44 -7.57 0.45 11.45
N GLY A 45 -8.23 1.31 10.68
CA GLY A 45 -7.63 2.55 10.17
C GLY A 45 -6.86 2.43 8.84
N VAL A 46 -6.79 1.24 8.24
CA VAL A 46 -6.12 1.00 6.95
C VAL A 46 -7.14 0.89 5.81
N THR A 47 -6.98 1.73 4.79
CA THR A 47 -7.72 1.67 3.53
C THR A 47 -7.08 0.64 2.61
N ILE A 48 -7.77 -0.47 2.36
CA ILE A 48 -7.28 -1.51 1.44
C ILE A 48 -7.64 -1.12 0.00
N VAL A 49 -6.64 -0.70 -0.77
CA VAL A 49 -6.78 -0.34 -2.19
C VAL A 49 -6.73 -1.60 -3.06
N HIS A 50 -5.74 -2.45 -2.82
CA HIS A 50 -5.60 -3.75 -3.48
C HIS A 50 -4.70 -4.67 -2.64
N ARG A 51 -4.81 -6.01 -2.81
CA ARG A 51 -4.03 -6.98 -2.01
C ARG A 51 -2.87 -7.65 -2.74
N GLN A 52 -2.92 -7.72 -4.08
CA GLN A 52 -2.02 -8.60 -4.87
C GLN A 52 -1.50 -8.00 -6.18
N LEU A 53 -1.56 -6.68 -6.39
CA LEU A 53 -1.06 -6.10 -7.65
C LEU A 53 0.47 -6.19 -7.68
N PRO A 54 1.11 -6.44 -8.83
CA PRO A 54 2.56 -6.64 -8.90
C PRO A 54 3.34 -5.43 -8.38
N PRO A 55 4.61 -5.63 -7.95
CA PRO A 55 5.43 -4.54 -7.47
C PRO A 55 5.65 -3.55 -8.59
N SER A 56 5.40 -2.28 -8.32
CA SER A 56 5.64 -1.22 -9.26
C SER A 56 7.15 -0.94 -9.37
N THR A 57 7.63 -0.56 -10.56
CA THR A 57 9.08 -0.56 -10.85
C THR A 57 9.74 0.83 -10.90
N VAL A 58 8.97 1.92 -10.73
CA VAL A 58 9.46 3.28 -11.01
C VAL A 58 9.15 4.30 -9.88
N PRO A 59 9.79 4.21 -8.70
CA PRO A 59 9.43 5.04 -7.55
C PRO A 59 9.74 6.54 -7.70
N ASP A 60 10.79 6.92 -8.44
CA ASP A 60 11.08 8.34 -8.73
C ASP A 60 9.96 9.01 -9.55
N GLU A 61 9.31 8.25 -10.43
CA GLU A 61 8.17 8.75 -11.20
C GLU A 61 6.94 8.94 -10.31
N TRP A 62 6.76 8.13 -9.27
CA TRP A 62 5.64 8.31 -8.35
C TRP A 62 5.79 9.60 -7.54
N ALA A 63 7.00 9.91 -7.06
CA ALA A 63 7.28 11.17 -6.37
C ALA A 63 6.93 12.37 -7.27
N ARG A 64 7.43 12.37 -8.51
CA ARG A 64 7.12 13.41 -9.50
C ARG A 64 5.62 13.53 -9.77
N ARG A 65 4.92 12.40 -9.93
CA ARG A 65 3.46 12.39 -10.16
C ARG A 65 2.69 12.97 -8.96
N LEU A 66 3.11 12.69 -7.73
CA LEU A 66 2.48 13.25 -6.55
C LEU A 66 2.67 14.76 -6.47
N GLU A 67 3.88 15.25 -6.70
CA GLU A 67 4.20 16.69 -6.72
C GLU A 67 3.47 17.42 -7.85
N GLN A 68 3.41 16.83 -9.04
CA GLN A 68 2.61 17.36 -10.16
C GLN A 68 1.12 17.43 -9.83
N GLN A 69 0.58 16.41 -9.16
CA GLN A 69 -0.83 16.38 -8.78
C GLN A 69 -1.15 17.33 -7.62
N ALA A 70 -0.22 17.51 -6.68
CA ALA A 70 -0.33 18.48 -5.61
C ALA A 70 -0.20 19.93 -6.11
N GLY A 71 0.59 20.12 -7.18
CA GLY A 71 0.91 21.42 -7.79
C GLY A 71 2.05 22.15 -7.07
N GLU A 72 2.85 21.45 -6.27
CA GLU A 72 3.90 22.02 -5.42
C GLU A 72 5.01 20.99 -5.14
N ASP A 73 6.20 21.47 -4.77
CA ASP A 73 7.32 20.64 -4.33
C ASP A 73 7.06 20.22 -2.87
N LEU A 74 6.92 18.92 -2.65
CA LEU A 74 6.58 18.34 -1.35
C LEU A 74 7.82 17.93 -0.55
N GLY A 75 9.02 18.10 -1.12
CA GLY A 75 10.29 17.68 -0.53
C GLY A 75 10.45 16.16 -0.49
N LEU A 76 9.89 15.43 -1.45
CA LEU A 76 9.91 13.96 -1.43
C LEU A 76 11.29 13.43 -1.78
N THR A 77 11.85 12.62 -0.87
CA THR A 77 13.09 11.89 -1.09
C THR A 77 12.77 10.42 -1.35
N VAL A 78 13.31 9.88 -2.44
CA VAL A 78 13.22 8.45 -2.79
C VAL A 78 14.55 7.76 -2.46
N ARG A 79 14.49 6.63 -1.75
CA ARG A 79 15.64 5.78 -1.43
C ARG A 79 15.31 4.32 -1.72
N GLN A 80 16.14 3.65 -2.51
CA GLN A 80 15.80 2.31 -3.03
C GLN A 80 17.00 1.39 -3.21
N ASP A 81 16.76 0.09 -3.07
CA ASP A 81 17.73 -0.98 -3.29
C ASP A 81 17.51 -1.60 -4.69
N TRP A 82 18.00 -0.94 -5.76
CA TRP A 82 18.05 -1.54 -7.10
C TRP A 82 19.40 -2.19 -7.41
N ARG A 83 19.40 -3.19 -8.30
CA ARG A 83 20.62 -3.82 -8.85
C ARG A 83 21.64 -2.74 -9.26
N PRO A 84 22.95 -2.94 -8.99
CA PRO A 84 23.99 -1.95 -9.24
C PRO A 84 24.01 -1.59 -10.73
N GLY A 85 23.53 -0.40 -11.07
CA GLY A 85 23.39 0.02 -12.44
C GLY A 85 23.09 1.50 -12.62
N ARG A 86 22.11 2.06 -11.88
CA ARG A 86 21.68 3.47 -12.06
C ARG A 86 21.05 4.16 -10.84
N GLY A 87 21.35 3.78 -9.60
CA GLY A 87 20.77 4.46 -8.42
C GLY A 87 21.72 4.51 -7.24
N ASP A 88 21.88 5.70 -6.66
CA ASP A 88 22.63 5.92 -5.43
C ASP A 88 21.90 5.30 -4.23
N GLY A 89 22.27 4.05 -3.94
CA GLY A 89 22.47 3.61 -2.57
C GLY A 89 21.36 2.76 -1.97
N SER A 90 21.77 1.59 -1.49
CA SER A 90 20.92 0.73 -0.66
C SER A 90 20.50 1.49 0.61
N TRP A 91 19.24 1.87 0.70
CA TRP A 91 18.68 2.53 1.89
C TRP A 91 18.91 1.64 3.13
N LEU A 92 18.95 0.31 2.93
CA LEU A 92 19.32 -0.69 3.92
C LEU A 92 20.71 -0.53 4.56
N ARG A 93 21.64 0.12 3.86
CA ARG A 93 23.02 0.36 4.35
C ARG A 93 23.24 1.80 4.82
N GLY A 94 22.30 2.70 4.54
CA GLY A 94 22.36 4.11 4.94
C GLY A 94 22.00 4.32 6.42
N VAL A 95 22.83 3.82 7.34
CA VAL A 95 22.55 3.84 8.79
C VAL A 95 22.20 5.24 9.31
N ALA A 96 22.86 6.30 8.81
CA ALA A 96 22.56 7.67 9.21
C ALA A 96 21.16 8.11 8.78
N PHE A 97 20.77 7.80 7.53
CA PHE A 97 19.43 8.08 7.01
C PHE A 97 18.36 7.29 7.78
N GLN A 98 18.56 5.98 7.99
CA GLN A 98 17.62 5.18 8.77
C GLN A 98 17.44 5.70 10.19
N ARG A 99 18.53 6.07 10.88
CA ARG A 99 18.46 6.66 12.23
C ARG A 99 17.73 8.00 12.23
N GLN A 100 17.86 8.79 11.18
CA GLN A 100 17.14 10.05 11.05
C GLN A 100 15.65 9.81 10.80
N LEU A 101 15.32 8.96 9.82
CA LEU A 101 13.95 8.61 9.46
C LEU A 101 13.21 7.91 10.61
N ALA A 102 13.89 7.06 11.38
CA ALA A 102 13.33 6.36 12.55
C ALA A 102 12.88 7.30 13.68
N LYS A 103 13.26 8.59 13.62
CA LYS A 103 12.75 9.60 14.54
C LYS A 103 11.33 10.04 14.20
N ALA A 104 10.88 9.83 12.96
CA ALA A 104 9.59 10.29 12.45
C ALA A 104 8.63 9.13 12.14
N VAL A 105 9.16 7.99 11.69
CA VAL A 105 8.35 6.84 11.27
C VAL A 105 8.91 5.51 11.76
N THR A 106 8.03 4.51 11.86
CA THR A 106 8.41 3.11 12.05
C THR A 106 8.98 2.57 10.75
N ILE A 107 10.20 2.05 10.83
CA ILE A 107 10.91 1.48 9.68
C ILE A 107 10.84 -0.05 9.75
N PRO A 108 10.44 -0.77 8.68
CA PRO A 108 10.49 -2.23 8.69
C PRO A 108 11.93 -2.73 8.83
N ASP A 109 12.17 -3.67 9.74
CA ASP A 109 13.49 -4.29 9.89
C ASP A 109 13.81 -5.14 8.65
N PRO A 110 14.91 -4.85 7.92
CA PRO A 110 15.30 -5.65 6.75
C PRO A 110 15.62 -7.11 7.04
N ARG A 111 15.80 -7.50 8.30
CA ARG A 111 15.97 -8.90 8.71
C ARG A 111 14.65 -9.67 8.67
N ASP A 112 13.55 -8.96 8.91
CA ASP A 112 12.21 -9.53 9.01
C ASP A 112 11.39 -9.30 7.73
N TYR A 113 11.70 -8.23 6.98
CA TYR A 113 10.96 -7.81 5.79
C TYR A 113 11.88 -7.55 4.60
N ARG A 114 11.44 -8.00 3.42
CA ARG A 114 12.12 -7.70 2.16
C ARG A 114 11.67 -6.33 1.63
N VAL A 115 12.20 -5.26 2.21
CA VAL A 115 11.90 -3.89 1.80
C VAL A 115 12.74 -3.51 0.59
N MET A 116 12.11 -2.95 -0.44
CA MET A 116 12.79 -2.49 -1.65
C MET A 116 13.14 -1.00 -1.60
N GLY A 117 12.40 -0.20 -0.83
CA GLY A 117 12.73 1.20 -0.61
C GLY A 117 11.67 1.98 0.14
N VAL A 118 11.94 3.28 0.27
CA VAL A 118 11.04 4.27 0.88
C VAL A 118 10.99 5.55 0.06
N LEU A 119 9.82 6.20 0.06
CA LEU A 119 9.58 7.54 -0.46
C LEU A 119 9.00 8.34 0.68
N THR A 120 9.62 9.47 1.03
CA THR A 120 9.23 10.22 2.24
C THR A 120 9.70 11.66 2.21
N ASN A 121 8.95 12.54 2.87
CA ASN A 121 9.43 13.86 3.30
C ASN A 121 9.53 13.94 4.84
N ALA A 122 9.25 12.85 5.56
CA ALA A 122 9.15 12.83 7.02
C ALA A 122 10.48 13.12 7.74
N ASP A 123 11.61 13.07 7.02
CA ASP A 123 12.93 13.44 7.53
C ASP A 123 13.25 14.94 7.41
N ASP A 124 12.40 15.72 6.72
CA ASP A 124 12.48 17.19 6.63
C ASP A 124 11.36 17.88 7.45
N PRO A 125 11.69 18.46 8.61
CA PRO A 125 10.72 19.17 9.43
C PRO A 125 10.02 20.35 8.74
N ALA A 126 10.68 21.01 7.79
CA ALA A 126 10.10 22.15 7.07
C ALA A 126 9.04 21.67 6.08
N ALA A 127 9.34 20.63 5.30
CA ALA A 127 8.39 20.00 4.39
C ALA A 127 7.18 19.43 5.15
N VAL A 128 7.43 18.75 6.27
CA VAL A 128 6.37 18.20 7.14
C VAL A 128 5.45 19.30 7.69
N ALA A 129 6.02 20.44 8.12
CA ALA A 129 5.24 21.56 8.62
C ALA A 129 4.36 22.20 7.54
N ALA A 130 4.84 22.24 6.29
CA ALA A 130 4.13 22.86 5.17
C ALA A 130 3.07 21.96 4.53
N HIS A 131 3.38 20.67 4.33
CA HIS A 131 2.58 19.77 3.49
C HIS A 131 2.05 18.53 4.22
N GLY A 132 2.47 18.32 5.47
CA GLY A 132 2.24 17.08 6.21
C GLY A 132 3.32 16.04 5.94
N ALA A 133 3.27 14.94 6.68
CA ALA A 133 4.23 13.85 6.57
C ALA A 133 3.70 12.76 5.63
N ILE A 134 4.45 12.46 4.58
CA ILE A 134 4.18 11.38 3.62
C ILE A 134 5.23 10.30 3.84
N TYR A 135 4.78 9.06 3.98
CA TYR A 135 5.65 7.90 4.08
C TYR A 135 5.10 6.74 3.25
N LEU A 136 5.82 6.36 2.20
CA LEU A 136 5.56 5.16 1.40
C LEU A 136 6.70 4.18 1.61
N VAL A 137 6.34 2.92 1.87
CA VAL A 137 7.25 1.76 1.87
C VAL A 137 6.78 0.76 0.84
N TRP A 138 7.69 0.28 0.00
CA TRP A 138 7.39 -0.81 -0.93
C TRP A 138 8.26 -2.03 -0.69
N PHE A 139 7.64 -3.19 -0.82
CA PHE A 139 8.20 -4.48 -0.45
C PHE A 139 8.40 -5.36 -1.69
N GLN A 140 9.20 -6.41 -1.54
CA GLN A 140 9.45 -7.39 -2.60
C GLN A 140 8.25 -8.32 -2.84
N THR A 141 7.40 -8.53 -1.82
CA THR A 141 6.19 -9.36 -1.94
C THR A 141 5.01 -8.74 -1.17
N PRO A 142 3.76 -9.03 -1.56
CA PRO A 142 2.59 -8.48 -0.89
C PRO A 142 2.34 -9.15 0.47
N VAL A 143 3.02 -10.27 0.76
CA VAL A 143 2.98 -10.93 2.06
C VAL A 143 3.86 -10.18 3.07
N ASP A 144 4.99 -9.62 2.62
CA ASP A 144 5.87 -8.85 3.51
C ASP A 144 5.18 -7.55 3.97
N SER A 145 4.53 -6.83 3.05
CA SER A 145 3.75 -5.62 3.34
C SER A 145 2.53 -5.92 4.20
N ASP A 146 1.78 -7.00 3.92
CA ASP A 146 0.65 -7.46 4.75
C ASP A 146 1.09 -7.76 6.18
N HIS A 147 2.17 -8.54 6.34
CA HIS A 147 2.67 -8.88 7.66
C HIS A 147 3.17 -7.63 8.41
N TRP A 148 3.81 -6.70 7.70
CA TRP A 148 4.32 -5.47 8.30
C TRP A 148 3.19 -4.57 8.79
N ILE A 149 2.19 -4.26 7.95
CA ILE A 149 1.11 -3.34 8.34
C ILE A 149 0.27 -3.89 9.50
N ARG A 150 0.10 -5.22 9.58
CA ARG A 150 -0.61 -5.87 10.70
C ARG A 150 0.18 -5.87 12.00
N SER A 151 1.51 -5.96 11.93
CA SER A 151 2.39 -6.02 13.10
C SER A 151 2.84 -4.64 13.60
N HIS A 152 2.72 -3.61 12.75
CA HIS A 152 3.13 -2.24 13.04
C HIS A 152 1.97 -1.27 12.80
N PRO A 153 0.92 -1.30 13.64
CA PRO A 153 -0.23 -0.41 13.49
C PRO A 153 0.13 1.07 13.73
N LYS A 154 1.30 1.34 14.31
CA LYS A 154 1.83 2.70 14.48
C LYS A 154 2.88 3.00 13.43
N VAL A 155 2.56 3.91 12.52
CA VAL A 155 3.44 4.30 11.43
C VAL A 155 4.27 5.52 11.79
N PHE A 156 3.67 6.53 12.42
CA PHE A 156 4.35 7.75 12.84
C PHE A 156 4.76 7.67 14.31
N THR A 157 5.94 8.20 14.62
CA THR A 157 6.44 8.30 16.00
C THR A 157 5.85 9.50 16.73
N ASP A 158 5.47 10.56 16.01
CA ASP A 158 4.77 11.73 16.56
C ASP A 158 3.29 11.39 16.80
N ALA A 159 2.84 11.55 18.05
CA ALA A 159 1.49 11.16 18.45
C ALA A 159 0.38 11.99 17.79
N ARG A 160 0.65 13.22 17.33
CA ARG A 160 -0.35 14.04 16.64
C ARG A 160 -0.52 13.58 15.21
N GLN A 161 0.58 13.35 14.50
CA GLN A 161 0.56 12.77 13.15
C GLN A 161 -0.12 11.41 13.17
N GLU A 162 0.28 10.56 14.11
CA GLU A 162 -0.28 9.22 14.29
C GLU A 162 -1.80 9.24 14.56
N LYS A 163 -2.33 10.26 15.25
CA LYS A 163 -3.78 10.33 15.51
C LYS A 163 -4.62 10.71 14.28
N HIS A 164 -4.03 11.42 13.33
CA HIS A 164 -4.76 12.06 12.22
C HIS A 164 -4.35 11.55 10.84
N HIS A 165 -3.56 10.48 10.79
CA HIS A 165 -3.09 9.92 9.53
C HIS A 165 -4.15 9.05 8.84
N THR A 166 -3.97 8.89 7.54
CA THR A 166 -4.62 7.83 6.75
C THR A 166 -3.54 6.91 6.20
N THR A 167 -3.77 5.59 6.30
CA THR A 167 -2.90 4.58 5.69
C THR A 167 -3.64 3.85 4.58
N TRP A 168 -2.98 3.67 3.45
CA TRP A 168 -3.43 2.86 2.33
C TRP A 168 -2.52 1.66 2.16
N TRP A 169 -3.13 0.50 1.92
CA TRP A 169 -2.43 -0.72 1.53
C TRP A 169 -2.77 -1.09 0.08
N ALA A 170 -1.74 -1.16 -0.77
CA ALA A 170 -1.84 -1.41 -2.19
C ALA A 170 -0.98 -2.60 -2.62
N GLY A 171 -1.19 -3.76 -1.99
CA GLY A 171 -0.48 -4.99 -2.30
C GLY A 171 0.95 -4.92 -1.81
N PHE A 172 1.88 -4.42 -2.61
CA PHE A 172 3.31 -4.37 -2.28
C PHE A 172 3.69 -3.06 -1.59
N ASP A 173 2.80 -2.07 -1.65
CA ASP A 173 3.05 -0.72 -1.14
C ASP A 173 2.17 -0.45 0.08
N VAL A 174 2.75 0.23 1.07
CA VAL A 174 2.03 0.81 2.20
C VAL A 174 2.33 2.29 2.22
N VAL A 175 1.29 3.10 2.14
CA VAL A 175 1.37 4.56 2.10
C VAL A 175 0.68 5.11 3.33
N SER A 176 1.32 6.02 4.05
CA SER A 176 0.72 6.74 5.15
C SER A 176 0.91 8.24 4.97
N TYR A 177 -0.16 8.99 5.18
CA TYR A 177 -0.14 10.44 5.12
C TYR A 177 -0.75 11.02 6.39
N ALA A 178 -0.01 11.90 7.04
CA ALA A 178 -0.51 12.73 8.14
C ALA A 178 -0.57 14.19 7.68
N PRO A 179 -1.76 14.82 7.61
CA PRO A 179 -1.87 16.20 7.17
C PRO A 179 -1.17 17.16 8.14
N PRO A 180 -0.74 18.35 7.67
CA PRO A 180 -0.14 19.34 8.55
C PRO A 180 -1.19 19.86 9.54
N ALA A 181 -0.75 20.34 10.71
CA ALA A 181 -1.64 20.88 11.73
C ALA A 181 -2.44 22.12 11.25
N SER A 182 -1.91 22.82 10.25
CA SER A 182 -2.53 23.96 9.59
C SER A 182 -2.11 23.97 8.13
N GLY A 183 -3.06 24.24 7.22
CA GLY A 183 -2.77 24.31 5.79
C GLY A 183 -3.74 23.47 4.98
N LYS A 184 -3.32 23.15 3.75
CA LYS A 184 -4.06 22.31 2.82
C LYS A 184 -3.90 20.85 3.22
N ASP A 185 -5.02 20.16 3.42
CA ASP A 185 -5.04 18.71 3.57
C ASP A 185 -4.94 18.06 2.18
N LEU A 186 -3.92 17.24 1.97
CA LEU A 186 -3.69 16.53 0.71
C LEU A 186 -4.23 15.11 0.72
N THR A 187 -5.04 14.69 1.71
CA THR A 187 -5.51 13.30 1.84
C THR A 187 -6.18 12.79 0.56
N ASP A 188 -7.07 13.56 -0.05
CA ASP A 188 -7.72 13.16 -1.32
C ASP A 188 -6.74 13.11 -2.50
N VAL A 189 -5.75 14.01 -2.51
CA VAL A 189 -4.68 14.02 -3.53
C VAL A 189 -3.83 12.76 -3.39
N VAL A 190 -3.44 12.42 -2.16
CA VAL A 190 -2.65 11.22 -1.87
C VAL A 190 -3.47 9.96 -2.18
N ASP A 191 -4.74 9.87 -1.77
CA ASP A 191 -5.60 8.72 -2.11
C ASP A 191 -5.69 8.48 -3.63
N HIS A 192 -5.96 9.56 -4.39
CA HIS A 192 -6.02 9.46 -5.84
C HIS A 192 -4.67 9.05 -6.44
N TRP A 193 -3.57 9.59 -5.92
CA TRP A 193 -2.22 9.22 -6.32
C TRP A 193 -1.92 7.75 -6.02
N VAL A 194 -2.23 7.24 -4.82
CA VAL A 194 -2.05 5.82 -4.45
C VAL A 194 -2.77 4.93 -5.43
N ARG A 195 -4.05 5.21 -5.71
CA ARG A 195 -4.84 4.44 -6.69
C ARG A 195 -4.25 4.51 -8.09
N SER A 196 -3.74 5.67 -8.47
CA SER A 196 -3.11 5.94 -9.77
C SER A 196 -1.81 5.16 -9.94
N VAL A 197 -0.91 5.16 -8.95
CA VAL A 197 0.36 4.38 -9.03
C VAL A 197 0.13 2.89 -8.86
N THR A 198 -0.93 2.50 -8.15
CA THR A 198 -1.36 1.09 -8.02
C THR A 198 -1.89 0.53 -9.33
N ALA A 199 -2.79 1.26 -10.00
CA ALA A 199 -3.37 0.84 -11.28
C ALA A 199 -2.39 0.98 -12.45
N CYS A 200 -1.52 2.00 -12.39
CA CYS A 200 -0.67 2.45 -13.48
C CYS A 200 0.77 2.64 -12.96
N PRO A 201 1.48 1.52 -12.71
CA PRO A 201 2.77 1.53 -12.00
C PRO A 201 3.89 2.26 -12.76
N ASP A 202 3.94 2.09 -14.08
CA ASP A 202 5.06 2.58 -14.89
C ASP A 202 4.78 3.93 -15.57
N THR A 203 3.52 4.23 -15.93
CA THR A 203 3.10 5.52 -16.51
C THR A 203 1.61 5.76 -16.34
N ALA A 204 1.22 7.01 -16.11
CA ALA A 204 -0.18 7.43 -16.11
C ALA A 204 -0.75 7.63 -17.53
N GLU A 205 0.11 7.86 -18.52
CA GLU A 205 -0.32 8.21 -19.88
C GLU A 205 -1.00 7.01 -20.57
N GLY A 206 -2.23 7.20 -21.03
CA GLY A 206 -3.03 6.15 -21.68
C GLY A 206 -3.48 5.02 -20.75
N CYS A 207 -3.17 5.09 -19.46
CA CYS A 207 -3.58 4.09 -18.49
C CYS A 207 -5.00 4.38 -17.98
N VAL A 208 -5.87 3.37 -18.02
CA VAL A 208 -7.23 3.46 -17.51
C VAL A 208 -7.28 2.81 -16.13
N ILE A 209 -7.52 3.61 -15.09
CA ILE A 209 -7.69 3.10 -13.73
C ILE A 209 -8.93 2.19 -13.71
N PRO A 210 -8.81 0.89 -13.39
CA PRO A 210 -9.95 0.01 -13.30
C PRO A 210 -10.97 0.51 -12.28
N GLN A 211 -12.27 0.44 -12.61
CA GLN A 211 -13.36 0.93 -11.75
C GLN A 211 -13.35 0.29 -10.34
N HIS A 212 -12.94 -0.98 -10.23
CA HIS A 212 -12.85 -1.67 -8.95
C HIS A 212 -11.74 -1.12 -8.04
N ILE A 213 -10.69 -0.51 -8.61
CA ILE A 213 -9.64 0.20 -7.85
C ILE A 213 -10.10 1.61 -7.50
N ALA A 214 -10.83 2.29 -8.40
CA ALA A 214 -11.36 3.64 -8.14
C ALA A 214 -12.35 3.68 -6.96
N THR A 215 -12.99 2.56 -6.65
CA THR A 215 -14.01 2.43 -5.59
C THR A 215 -13.54 1.66 -4.36
N ALA A 216 -12.32 1.09 -4.38
CA ALA A 216 -11.79 0.28 -3.28
C ALA A 216 -11.58 1.13 -2.01
N GLY A 217 -12.47 1.01 -1.02
CA GLY A 217 -12.40 1.80 0.22
C GLY A 217 -13.35 3.00 0.27
N ALA A 218 -14.15 3.24 -0.77
CA ALA A 218 -15.32 4.10 -0.63
C ALA A 218 -16.36 3.37 0.24
N LYS A 219 -16.41 3.69 1.53
CA LYS A 219 -17.60 3.33 2.33
C LYS A 219 -18.76 4.22 1.84
N PRO A 220 -19.95 3.64 1.56
CA PRO A 220 -21.16 4.43 1.42
C PRO A 220 -21.50 5.15 2.73
#